data_AF-A0A1F6S7N2-F1
#
_entry.id   AF-A0A1F6S7N2-F1
#
_cell.length_a   1.000
_cell.length_b   1.000
_cell.length_c   1.000
_cell.angle_alpha   90.00
_cell.angle_beta   90.00
_cell.angle_gamma   90.00
#
_symmetry.space_group_name_H-M   'P 1'
#
loop_
_entity.id
_entity.type
_entity.pdbx_description
1 polymer ?
#
loop_
_entity_poly.entity_id
_entity_poly.type
_entity_poly.pdbx_seq_one_letter_code
_entity_poly.pdbx_strand_id
1 'polypeptide(L)'
;MIKEKPKRIAVASCTGWATEAAGKVIESGGNAFDAAICAAFELMISNPLMCSIGGGGFAAVKSANDEVKIIDFFDCMPGKGLNKGLFGKNARIVDLPYGTGIQVISGHSSIGVPGTLKGLEYISKQYGLLPLKEVLQPAIANAITGVPMNSPMARYLAISAGPLHWFTEYSKKLLSTPDGEIPKEGFLYKNPDLANTLNLIAQYGSDIVYKGEIGEKIVNEVQSGGGILTLEDLSNYDVIIRKPIFTEYGKYKIYTNPPPSVGGLTLIQMLKVISRLNVTEYNPVIVSKLGKIIHTALTDRYSCIEEGRKDFKEYFKLAEDNYILEKYKNILPSPSTTHVSCVDDLGNACSITMSIGYGSGVAIPETGILMDNVLGELELNPLGFHALDPGERLVSSMSPTIIYNDLKKDMLVLGTPGASRIATSLMQIIININNLNMSLKEALSAPRIHWEDNKFALEAGRDFDESEIPPEWEVVRFPDIDMYFGGIQCVKLFGDGNLDAASDPRRCGVGKVFKM
;
A
#
# COMPACT_ATOMS: atom_id res chain seq x y z
N MET A 1 33.47 5.14 -3.16
CA MET A 1 32.99 5.76 -4.40
C MET A 1 32.13 6.96 -4.03
N ILE A 2 32.26 8.08 -4.74
CA ILE A 2 31.33 9.20 -4.59
C ILE A 2 30.04 8.78 -5.31
N LYS A 3 28.91 8.67 -4.59
CA LYS A 3 27.61 8.45 -5.23
C LYS A 3 27.27 9.73 -6.02
N GLU A 4 26.96 9.59 -7.31
CA GLU A 4 26.53 10.72 -8.14
C GLU A 4 25.20 11.28 -7.61
N LYS A 5 25.06 12.61 -7.63
CA LYS A 5 23.82 13.28 -7.21
C LYS A 5 22.95 13.56 -8.44
N PRO A 6 21.64 13.26 -8.39
CA PRO A 6 20.73 13.66 -9.45
C PRO A 6 20.62 15.19 -9.52
N LYS A 7 19.99 15.69 -10.58
CA LYS A 7 19.66 17.13 -10.74
C LYS A 7 18.16 17.37 -10.67
N ARG A 8 17.35 16.34 -10.97
CA ARG A 8 15.90 16.41 -10.98
C ARG A 8 15.32 15.12 -10.43
N ILE A 9 14.22 15.24 -9.69
CA ILE A 9 13.54 14.11 -9.05
C ILE A 9 12.03 14.31 -9.22
N ALA A 10 11.36 13.31 -9.77
CA ALA A 10 9.91 13.23 -9.83
C ALA A 10 9.40 12.48 -8.59
N VAL A 11 8.40 13.05 -7.93
CA VAL A 11 7.74 12.49 -6.75
C VAL A 11 6.24 12.54 -6.95
N ALA A 12 5.55 11.42 -6.68
CA ALA A 12 4.10 11.38 -6.55
C ALA A 12 3.74 10.60 -5.27
N SER A 13 2.86 11.17 -4.44
CA SER A 13 2.46 10.59 -3.16
C SER A 13 1.00 10.92 -2.84
N CYS A 14 0.36 10.13 -1.97
CA CYS A 14 -1.07 10.26 -1.66
C CYS A 14 -1.49 11.56 -0.95
N THR A 15 -0.55 12.42 -0.51
CA THR A 15 -0.85 13.75 0.05
C THR A 15 0.11 14.80 -0.51
N GLY A 16 -0.37 16.03 -0.73
CA GLY A 16 0.52 17.14 -1.08
C GLY A 16 1.64 17.39 -0.05
N TRP A 17 1.35 17.17 1.23
CA TRP A 17 2.33 17.29 2.32
C TRP A 17 3.50 16.33 2.17
N ALA A 18 3.25 15.06 1.83
CA ALA A 18 4.30 14.06 1.60
C ALA A 18 5.17 14.40 0.38
N THR A 19 4.58 14.94 -0.69
CA THR A 19 5.34 15.40 -1.87
C THR A 19 6.21 16.62 -1.55
N GLU A 20 5.71 17.61 -0.81
CA GLU A 20 6.52 18.79 -0.43
C GLU A 20 7.55 18.50 0.68
N ALA A 21 7.28 17.55 1.57
CA ALA A 21 8.26 17.05 2.54
C ALA A 21 9.46 16.40 1.84
N ALA A 22 9.21 15.55 0.83
CA ALA A 22 10.25 15.00 -0.02
C ALA A 22 11.05 16.10 -0.74
N GLY A 23 10.39 17.19 -1.17
CA GLY A 23 11.03 18.39 -1.73
C GLY A 23 12.16 18.94 -0.87
N LYS A 24 11.93 19.10 0.45
CA LYS A 24 12.95 19.59 1.41
C LYS A 24 14.17 18.67 1.50
N VAL A 25 13.97 17.35 1.36
CA VAL A 25 15.04 16.35 1.35
C VAL A 25 15.81 16.35 0.02
N ILE A 26 15.13 16.62 -1.09
CA ILE A 26 15.74 16.80 -2.41
C ILE A 26 16.62 18.06 -2.42
N GLU A 27 16.10 19.19 -1.90
CA GLU A 27 16.85 20.45 -1.71
C GLU A 27 18.09 20.26 -0.80
N SER A 28 18.00 19.38 0.19
CA SER A 28 19.13 18.98 1.05
C SER A 28 20.14 18.04 0.35
N GLY A 29 19.87 17.66 -0.90
CA GLY A 29 20.76 16.88 -1.75
C GLY A 29 20.61 15.35 -1.66
N GLY A 30 19.42 14.88 -1.29
CA GLY A 30 19.02 13.47 -1.35
C GLY A 30 18.65 12.99 -2.77
N ASN A 31 18.54 11.67 -2.94
CA ASN A 31 18.13 11.02 -4.19
C ASN A 31 16.67 10.54 -4.16
N ALA A 32 16.23 9.81 -5.21
CA ALA A 32 14.88 9.25 -5.29
C ALA A 32 14.50 8.34 -4.10
N PHE A 33 15.46 7.68 -3.46
CA PHE A 33 15.20 6.84 -2.28
C PHE A 33 15.02 7.68 -1.01
N ASP A 34 15.89 8.67 -0.79
CA ASP A 34 15.74 9.61 0.34
C ASP A 34 14.38 10.33 0.27
N ALA A 35 14.01 10.79 -0.94
CA ALA A 35 12.72 11.42 -1.22
C ALA A 35 11.53 10.49 -0.92
N ALA A 36 11.58 9.23 -1.39
CA ALA A 36 10.51 8.26 -1.16
C ALA A 36 10.34 7.90 0.32
N ILE A 37 11.45 7.77 1.07
CA ILE A 37 11.43 7.47 2.50
C ILE A 37 10.89 8.67 3.30
N CYS A 38 11.30 9.90 2.95
CA CYS A 38 10.74 11.10 3.56
C CYS A 38 9.22 11.19 3.37
N ALA A 39 8.74 10.99 2.13
CA ALA A 39 7.31 10.98 1.83
C ALA A 39 6.58 9.86 2.59
N ALA A 40 7.18 8.68 2.75
CA ALA A 40 6.61 7.58 3.51
C ALA A 40 6.42 7.91 5.00
N PHE A 41 7.41 8.54 5.65
CA PHE A 41 7.26 9.00 7.04
C PHE A 41 6.25 10.16 7.18
N GLU A 42 6.22 11.09 6.21
CA GLU A 42 5.24 12.19 6.20
C GLU A 42 3.79 11.69 6.01
N LEU A 43 3.58 10.56 5.30
CA LEU A 43 2.27 9.93 5.19
C LEU A 43 1.76 9.40 6.54
N MET A 44 2.63 9.07 7.49
CA MET A 44 2.22 8.67 8.85
C MET A 44 1.65 9.85 9.66
N ILE A 45 1.86 11.10 9.23
CA ILE A 45 1.31 12.32 9.83
C ILE A 45 0.15 12.88 9.02
N SER A 46 0.30 12.92 7.70
CA SER A 46 -0.70 13.48 6.78
C SER A 46 -1.82 12.50 6.40
N ASN A 47 -1.64 11.21 6.71
CA ASN A 47 -2.56 10.11 6.36
C ASN A 47 -2.55 8.96 7.42
N PRO A 48 -2.59 9.25 8.75
CA PRO A 48 -2.22 8.33 9.84
C PRO A 48 -3.04 7.03 9.93
N LEU A 49 -4.27 7.01 9.41
CA LEU A 49 -5.16 5.84 9.43
C LEU A 49 -4.87 4.85 8.28
N MET A 50 -3.89 5.14 7.44
CA MET A 50 -3.54 4.33 6.26
C MET A 50 -2.14 3.69 6.38
N CYS A 51 -1.28 4.19 7.27
CA CYS A 51 0.09 3.70 7.49
C CYS A 51 0.70 4.22 8.79
N SER A 52 1.58 3.42 9.40
CA SER A 52 2.40 3.80 10.54
C SER A 52 3.69 2.98 10.56
N ILE A 53 4.61 3.26 11.48
CA ILE A 53 5.72 2.32 11.76
C ILE A 53 5.23 1.02 12.40
N GLY A 54 4.03 1.02 12.99
CA GLY A 54 3.32 -0.13 13.55
C GLY A 54 2.54 -0.97 12.53
N GLY A 55 3.06 -1.11 11.30
CA GLY A 55 2.54 -2.02 10.26
C GLY A 55 3.62 -2.32 9.22
N GLY A 56 3.27 -2.80 8.04
CA GLY A 56 4.24 -3.29 7.04
C GLY A 56 3.98 -2.86 5.59
N GLY A 57 4.80 -3.38 4.67
CA GLY A 57 4.68 -3.06 3.26
C GLY A 57 5.72 -3.71 2.35
N PHE A 58 5.76 -3.22 1.11
CA PHE A 58 6.72 -3.62 0.09
C PHE A 58 7.27 -2.40 -0.65
N ALA A 59 8.51 -2.50 -1.12
CA ALA A 59 9.06 -1.53 -2.06
C ALA A 59 9.67 -2.21 -3.28
N ALA A 60 9.29 -1.78 -4.48
CA ALA A 60 10.05 -2.07 -5.69
C ALA A 60 11.15 -1.01 -5.83
N VAL A 61 12.41 -1.45 -5.89
CA VAL A 61 13.58 -0.59 -5.97
C VAL A 61 14.44 -0.94 -7.18
N LYS A 62 14.97 0.08 -7.86
CA LYS A 62 16.05 -0.05 -8.83
C LYS A 62 17.05 1.08 -8.60
N SER A 63 18.33 0.74 -8.47
CA SER A 63 19.43 1.69 -8.71
C SER A 63 19.79 1.71 -10.20
N ALA A 64 20.32 2.82 -10.72
CA ALA A 64 20.62 3.03 -12.14
C ALA A 64 21.24 1.82 -12.86
N ASN A 65 22.20 1.14 -12.23
CA ASN A 65 22.93 -0.01 -12.79
C ASN A 65 22.48 -1.40 -12.28
N ASP A 66 21.48 -1.46 -11.40
CA ASP A 66 20.98 -2.69 -10.78
C ASP A 66 19.75 -3.26 -11.51
N GLU A 67 19.49 -4.56 -11.30
CA GLU A 67 18.17 -5.16 -11.54
C GLU A 67 17.12 -4.62 -10.55
N VAL A 68 15.84 -4.68 -10.94
CA VAL A 68 14.72 -4.41 -10.01
C VAL A 68 14.74 -5.45 -8.88
N LYS A 69 14.60 -4.99 -7.64
CA LYS A 69 14.48 -5.82 -6.43
C LYS A 69 13.19 -5.46 -5.71
N ILE A 70 12.56 -6.43 -5.05
CA ILE A 70 11.44 -6.18 -4.13
C ILE A 70 11.98 -6.28 -2.70
N ILE A 71 11.85 -5.23 -1.91
CA ILE A 71 12.10 -5.25 -0.48
C ILE A 71 10.77 -5.56 0.20
N ASP A 72 10.65 -6.76 0.76
CA ASP A 72 9.53 -7.19 1.57
C ASP A 72 9.82 -6.85 3.03
N PHE A 73 9.02 -5.93 3.56
CA PHE A 73 8.96 -5.54 4.96
C PHE A 73 7.52 -5.65 5.45
N PHE A 74 6.80 -6.65 4.96
CA PHE A 74 5.43 -6.91 5.34
C PHE A 74 5.37 -7.66 6.67
N ASP A 75 4.23 -7.58 7.32
CA ASP A 75 4.04 -8.08 8.68
C ASP A 75 4.16 -9.61 8.72
N CYS A 76 4.57 -10.15 9.86
CA CYS A 76 4.52 -11.60 10.11
C CYS A 76 3.65 -11.95 11.31
N MET A 77 3.31 -13.24 11.40
CA MET A 77 2.63 -13.84 12.53
C MET A 77 3.47 -13.70 13.82
N PRO A 78 2.94 -13.10 14.90
CA PRO A 78 3.60 -13.06 16.21
C PRO A 78 3.41 -14.34 17.02
N GLY A 79 3.99 -14.39 18.22
CA GLY A 79 3.74 -15.40 19.23
C GLY A 79 4.91 -16.33 19.53
N LYS A 80 6.15 -15.95 19.16
CA LYS A 80 7.36 -16.69 19.58
C LYS A 80 7.44 -16.77 21.10
N GLY A 81 7.88 -17.93 21.61
CA GLY A 81 7.94 -18.22 23.04
C GLY A 81 6.59 -18.38 23.76
N LEU A 82 5.44 -18.07 23.13
CA LEU A 82 4.13 -18.16 23.76
C LEU A 82 3.49 -19.55 23.63
N ASN A 83 2.57 -19.84 24.56
CA ASN A 83 1.77 -21.05 24.53
C ASN A 83 0.69 -20.95 23.42
N LYS A 84 0.64 -21.91 22.49
CA LYS A 84 -0.37 -21.95 21.41
C LYS A 84 -1.82 -21.92 21.92
N GLY A 85 -2.08 -22.26 23.18
CA GLY A 85 -3.38 -22.08 23.83
C GLY A 85 -3.84 -20.63 24.04
N LEU A 86 -3.02 -19.63 23.70
CA LEU A 86 -3.41 -18.21 23.63
C LEU A 86 -3.94 -17.81 22.23
N PHE A 87 -3.67 -18.59 21.20
CA PHE A 87 -3.96 -18.26 19.80
C PHE A 87 -5.46 -18.43 19.53
N GLY A 88 -6.00 -17.66 18.58
CA GLY A 88 -7.42 -17.69 18.19
C GLY A 88 -8.37 -17.06 19.22
N LYS A 89 -7.84 -16.38 20.26
CA LYS A 89 -8.62 -15.75 21.34
C LYS A 89 -8.71 -14.24 21.19
N ASN A 90 -9.64 -13.64 21.93
CA ASN A 90 -9.82 -12.19 22.04
C ASN A 90 -10.09 -11.48 20.69
N ALA A 91 -10.63 -12.19 19.69
CA ALA A 91 -11.01 -11.61 18.41
C ALA A 91 -12.17 -10.61 18.60
N ARG A 92 -11.95 -9.34 18.30
CA ARG A 92 -12.99 -8.30 18.30
C ARG A 92 -13.48 -8.06 16.88
N ILE A 93 -14.66 -8.58 16.54
CA ILE A 93 -15.29 -8.38 15.23
C ILE A 93 -15.87 -6.96 15.16
N VAL A 94 -15.66 -6.27 14.05
CA VAL A 94 -16.13 -4.91 13.77
C VAL A 94 -16.71 -4.85 12.36
N ASP A 95 -17.94 -4.37 12.23
CA ASP A 95 -18.56 -4.04 10.95
C ASP A 95 -18.38 -2.54 10.65
N LEU A 96 -18.03 -2.20 9.41
CA LEU A 96 -17.88 -0.80 8.97
C LEU A 96 -18.71 -0.51 7.71
N PRO A 97 -19.38 0.65 7.62
CA PRO A 97 -20.12 1.08 6.43
C PRO A 97 -19.17 1.74 5.41
N TYR A 98 -18.06 1.07 5.07
CA TYR A 98 -17.14 1.52 4.01
C TYR A 98 -17.41 0.78 2.70
N GLY A 99 -17.43 1.50 1.58
CA GLY A 99 -17.63 0.92 0.26
C GLY A 99 -18.97 0.19 0.18
N THR A 100 -18.93 -1.15 0.06
CA THR A 100 -20.15 -1.98 -0.06
C THR A 100 -20.53 -2.72 1.24
N GLY A 101 -19.91 -2.34 2.36
CA GLY A 101 -20.01 -3.02 3.66
C GLY A 101 -18.88 -4.03 3.86
N ILE A 102 -18.29 -4.06 5.06
CA ILE A 102 -17.11 -4.88 5.39
C ILE A 102 -17.13 -5.30 6.86
N GLN A 103 -16.52 -6.45 7.15
CA GLN A 103 -16.34 -6.98 8.51
C GLN A 103 -14.86 -7.33 8.71
N VAL A 104 -14.31 -6.94 9.87
CA VAL A 104 -12.88 -7.10 10.19
C VAL A 104 -12.70 -7.60 11.63
N ILE A 105 -11.60 -8.30 11.92
CA ILE A 105 -11.16 -8.50 13.30
C ILE A 105 -10.17 -7.37 13.64
N SER A 106 -10.29 -6.85 14.86
CA SER A 106 -9.59 -5.67 15.35
C SER A 106 -9.16 -5.85 16.83
N GLY A 107 -8.60 -4.81 17.44
CA GLY A 107 -8.06 -4.81 18.80
C GLY A 107 -6.69 -5.47 18.91
N HIS A 108 -6.15 -5.56 20.13
CA HIS A 108 -4.76 -5.98 20.35
C HIS A 108 -4.42 -7.38 19.82
N SER A 109 -5.39 -8.27 19.73
CA SER A 109 -5.24 -9.62 19.16
C SER A 109 -5.06 -9.64 17.64
N SER A 110 -5.42 -8.56 16.92
CA SER A 110 -5.31 -8.48 15.45
C SER A 110 -3.93 -8.00 14.95
N ILE A 111 -3.06 -7.58 15.85
CA ILE A 111 -1.76 -6.92 15.57
C ILE A 111 -0.69 -7.94 15.17
N GLY A 112 -0.05 -7.72 14.01
CA GLY A 112 1.09 -8.49 13.53
C GLY A 112 2.44 -8.03 14.12
N VAL A 113 3.54 -8.57 13.58
CA VAL A 113 4.89 -8.06 13.86
C VAL A 113 5.24 -6.96 12.83
N PRO A 114 5.36 -5.69 13.23
CA PRO A 114 5.42 -4.57 12.29
C PRO A 114 6.77 -4.43 11.57
N GLY A 115 6.74 -4.25 10.25
CA GLY A 115 7.93 -4.24 9.41
C GLY A 115 8.40 -2.89 8.86
N THR A 116 7.53 -1.88 8.82
CA THR A 116 7.74 -0.63 8.07
C THR A 116 9.03 0.08 8.43
N LEU A 117 9.37 0.17 9.72
CA LEU A 117 10.60 0.85 10.15
C LEU A 117 11.88 0.11 9.70
N LYS A 118 11.96 -1.22 9.80
CA LYS A 118 13.09 -2.00 9.24
C LYS A 118 13.17 -1.84 7.72
N GLY A 119 12.04 -1.86 7.02
CA GLY A 119 11.95 -1.65 5.58
C GLY A 119 12.54 -0.31 5.13
N LEU A 120 12.03 0.79 5.69
CA LEU A 120 12.49 2.14 5.34
C LEU A 120 13.95 2.39 5.75
N GLU A 121 14.37 1.91 6.93
CA GLU A 121 15.76 2.04 7.38
C GLU A 121 16.72 1.24 6.49
N TYR A 122 16.34 0.02 6.05
CA TYR A 122 17.13 -0.77 5.11
C TYR A 122 17.32 -0.04 3.79
N ILE A 123 16.25 0.52 3.20
CA ILE A 123 16.33 1.26 1.93
C ILE A 123 17.20 2.52 2.10
N SER A 124 17.08 3.24 3.22
CA SER A 124 17.94 4.39 3.55
C SER A 124 19.42 3.97 3.59
N LYS A 125 19.76 2.94 4.36
CA LYS A 125 21.16 2.47 4.55
C LYS A 125 21.81 1.98 3.25
N GLN A 126 21.06 1.28 2.38
CA GLN A 126 21.60 0.77 1.13
C GLN A 126 21.67 1.85 0.04
N TYR A 127 20.55 2.53 -0.21
CA TYR A 127 20.34 3.28 -1.44
C TYR A 127 20.38 4.81 -1.25
N GLY A 128 20.08 5.31 -0.05
CA GLY A 128 20.07 6.75 0.26
C GLY A 128 21.42 7.46 0.13
N LEU A 129 21.38 8.79 0.05
CA LEU A 129 22.54 9.69 0.15
C LEU A 129 22.61 10.41 1.49
N LEU A 130 21.47 10.64 2.15
CA LEU A 130 21.41 11.41 3.40
C LEU A 130 21.33 10.49 4.63
N PRO A 131 21.87 10.92 5.78
CA PRO A 131 21.58 10.28 7.06
C PRO A 131 20.08 10.24 7.35
N LEU A 132 19.56 9.12 7.86
CA LEU A 132 18.13 8.96 8.19
C LEU A 132 17.57 10.11 9.05
N LYS A 133 18.38 10.65 9.97
CA LYS A 133 18.01 11.81 10.79
C LYS A 133 17.59 13.05 9.99
N GLU A 134 18.14 13.26 8.80
CA GLU A 134 17.84 14.39 7.91
C GLU A 134 16.58 14.08 7.09
N VAL A 135 16.47 12.84 6.60
CA VAL A 135 15.28 12.32 5.91
C VAL A 135 14.02 12.39 6.79
N LEU A 136 14.17 12.25 8.11
CA LEU A 136 13.07 12.32 9.08
C LEU A 136 12.64 13.73 9.49
N GLN A 137 13.47 14.77 9.29
CA GLN A 137 13.17 16.11 9.82
C GLN A 137 11.83 16.70 9.34
N PRO A 138 11.41 16.57 8.06
CA PRO A 138 10.14 17.11 7.61
C PRO A 138 8.94 16.50 8.37
N ALA A 139 8.93 15.19 8.57
CA ALA A 139 7.87 14.47 9.28
C ALA A 139 7.87 14.81 10.78
N ILE A 140 9.05 14.90 11.41
CA ILE A 140 9.20 15.34 12.81
C ILE A 140 8.62 16.75 13.00
N ALA A 141 8.95 17.69 12.11
CA ALA A 141 8.46 19.05 12.18
C ALA A 141 6.93 19.12 12.02
N ASN A 142 6.41 18.46 10.98
CA ASN A 142 4.98 18.45 10.66
C ASN A 142 4.14 17.72 11.74
N ALA A 143 4.71 16.71 12.42
CA ALA A 143 4.07 16.04 13.56
C ALA A 143 3.85 16.99 14.77
N ILE A 144 4.75 17.97 14.96
CA ILE A 144 4.68 19.00 16.03
C ILE A 144 3.77 20.16 15.61
N THR A 145 3.98 20.72 14.41
CA THR A 145 3.23 21.89 13.95
C THR A 145 1.79 21.54 13.58
N GLY A 146 1.61 20.32 13.08
CA GLY A 146 0.35 19.75 12.61
C GLY A 146 0.15 19.85 11.11
N VAL A 147 -0.72 18.98 10.59
CA VAL A 147 -1.14 18.90 9.19
C VAL A 147 -2.67 19.00 9.12
N PRO A 148 -3.26 19.84 8.25
CA PRO A 148 -4.70 19.87 8.04
C PRO A 148 -5.23 18.53 7.53
N MET A 149 -6.24 17.97 8.21
CA MET A 149 -6.87 16.72 7.83
C MET A 149 -7.56 16.85 6.46
N ASN A 150 -7.22 15.95 5.55
CA ASN A 150 -7.77 15.94 4.19
C ASN A 150 -9.18 15.31 4.14
N SER A 151 -9.98 15.62 3.10
CA SER A 151 -11.35 15.12 2.95
C SER A 151 -11.49 13.58 3.02
N PRO A 152 -10.68 12.78 2.29
CA PRO A 152 -10.72 11.32 2.40
C PRO A 152 -10.50 10.80 3.83
N MET A 153 -9.55 11.39 4.55
CA MET A 153 -9.26 11.03 5.94
C MET A 153 -10.39 11.39 6.90
N ALA A 154 -10.95 12.60 6.78
CA ALA A 154 -12.10 13.02 7.58
C ALA A 154 -13.32 12.13 7.32
N ARG A 155 -13.57 11.75 6.06
CA ARG A 155 -14.64 10.81 5.67
C ARG A 155 -14.42 9.41 6.27
N TYR A 156 -13.21 8.86 6.17
CA TYR A 156 -12.89 7.54 6.73
C TYR A 156 -12.97 7.54 8.27
N LEU A 157 -12.48 8.60 8.94
CA LEU A 157 -12.58 8.72 10.39
C LEU A 157 -14.04 8.88 10.84
N ALA A 158 -14.88 9.63 10.11
CA ALA A 158 -16.30 9.79 10.45
C ALA A 158 -17.09 8.47 10.50
N ILE A 159 -16.73 7.47 9.69
CA ILE A 159 -17.38 6.16 9.71
C ILE A 159 -16.70 5.13 10.63
N SER A 160 -15.43 5.36 11.01
CA SER A 160 -14.61 4.37 11.71
C SER A 160 -14.21 4.77 13.14
N ALA A 161 -14.40 6.04 13.53
CA ALA A 161 -14.07 6.55 14.86
C ALA A 161 -14.67 5.69 16.00
N GLY A 162 -16.00 5.70 16.14
CA GLY A 162 -16.71 4.91 17.14
C GLY A 162 -16.49 3.39 17.06
N PRO A 163 -16.72 2.72 15.90
CA PRO A 163 -16.64 1.26 15.82
C PRO A 163 -15.20 0.71 15.85
N LEU A 164 -14.20 1.47 15.40
CA LEU A 164 -12.83 1.00 15.24
C LEU A 164 -11.80 1.83 16.02
N HIS A 165 -11.61 3.08 15.65
CA HIS A 165 -10.42 3.86 16.03
C HIS A 165 -10.42 4.43 17.45
N TRP A 166 -11.58 4.51 18.10
CA TRP A 166 -11.74 4.97 19.49
C TRP A 166 -11.85 3.79 20.49
N PHE A 167 -11.34 2.62 20.11
CA PHE A 167 -11.34 1.42 20.94
C PHE A 167 -10.49 1.56 22.23
N THR A 168 -9.36 2.28 22.16
CA THR A 168 -8.51 2.60 23.32
C THR A 168 -8.57 4.09 23.64
N GLU A 169 -8.47 4.46 24.93
CA GLU A 169 -8.50 5.87 25.36
C GLU A 169 -7.37 6.70 24.72
N TYR A 170 -6.17 6.13 24.56
CA TYR A 170 -5.05 6.82 23.91
C TYR A 170 -5.29 7.01 22.40
N SER A 171 -5.81 5.99 21.69
CA SER A 171 -6.18 6.14 20.27
C SER A 171 -7.33 7.13 20.08
N LYS A 172 -8.31 7.13 20.98
CA LYS A 172 -9.40 8.12 21.00
C LYS A 172 -8.85 9.54 21.18
N LYS A 173 -8.03 9.77 22.20
CA LYS A 173 -7.37 11.07 22.45
C LYS A 173 -6.52 11.54 21.26
N LEU A 174 -5.82 10.61 20.61
CA LEU A 174 -4.98 10.91 19.44
C LEU A 174 -5.84 11.30 18.22
N LEU A 175 -7.00 10.67 18.05
CA LEU A 175 -7.86 10.77 16.86
C LEU A 175 -9.17 11.54 17.08
N SER A 176 -9.25 12.36 18.15
CA SER A 176 -10.37 13.27 18.41
C SER A 176 -9.93 14.74 18.31
N THR A 177 -10.89 15.66 18.27
CA THR A 177 -10.62 17.05 18.62
C THR A 177 -10.31 17.18 20.12
N PRO A 178 -9.79 18.33 20.60
CA PRO A 178 -9.62 18.59 22.03
C PRO A 178 -10.93 18.47 22.84
N ASP A 179 -12.08 18.71 22.20
CA ASP A 179 -13.41 18.59 22.79
C ASP A 179 -13.97 17.16 22.78
N GLY A 180 -13.22 16.19 22.23
CA GLY A 180 -13.63 14.78 22.12
C GLY A 180 -14.47 14.44 20.89
N GLU A 181 -14.61 15.37 19.95
CA GLU A 181 -15.42 15.20 18.72
C GLU A 181 -14.65 14.51 17.58
N ILE A 182 -15.38 14.03 16.57
CA ILE A 182 -14.78 13.52 15.33
C ILE A 182 -14.15 14.70 14.55
N PRO A 183 -12.83 14.65 14.24
CA PRO A 183 -12.18 15.64 13.38
C PRO A 183 -12.81 15.72 11.98
N LYS A 184 -12.97 16.95 11.49
CA LYS A 184 -13.48 17.25 10.14
C LYS A 184 -12.33 17.67 9.22
N GLU A 185 -12.60 17.76 7.93
CA GLU A 185 -11.67 18.32 6.96
C GLU A 185 -11.19 19.72 7.39
N GLY A 186 -9.89 19.97 7.24
CA GLY A 186 -9.23 21.18 7.71
C GLY A 186 -8.84 21.19 9.19
N PHE A 187 -9.27 20.22 10.01
CA PHE A 187 -8.79 20.09 11.39
C PHE A 187 -7.26 19.89 11.43
N LEU A 188 -6.56 20.69 12.23
CA LEU A 188 -5.10 20.61 12.33
C LEU A 188 -4.68 19.43 13.23
N TYR A 189 -4.50 18.27 12.61
CA TYR A 189 -4.05 17.05 13.29
C TYR A 189 -2.58 17.18 13.72
N LYS A 190 -2.26 16.74 14.94
CA LYS A 190 -0.91 16.78 15.53
C LYS A 190 -0.60 15.46 16.20
N ASN A 191 0.66 15.05 16.18
CA ASN A 191 1.13 13.85 16.86
C ASN A 191 2.53 14.09 17.46
N PRO A 192 2.65 14.90 18.53
CA PRO A 192 3.94 15.23 19.13
C PRO A 192 4.62 14.01 19.76
N ASP A 193 3.85 13.01 20.20
CA ASP A 193 4.40 11.74 20.72
C ASP A 193 5.13 10.97 19.60
N LEU A 194 4.55 10.93 18.39
CA LEU A 194 5.24 10.37 17.21
C LEU A 194 6.44 11.22 16.79
N ALA A 195 6.41 12.54 16.97
CA ALA A 195 7.59 13.38 16.75
C ALA A 195 8.75 13.00 17.70
N ASN A 196 8.45 12.70 18.96
CA ASN A 196 9.45 12.22 19.93
C ASN A 196 9.98 10.83 19.54
N THR A 197 9.09 9.90 19.17
CA THR A 197 9.45 8.56 18.63
C THR A 197 10.36 8.66 17.41
N LEU A 198 10.04 9.53 16.43
CA LEU A 198 10.85 9.73 15.23
C LEU A 198 12.20 10.40 15.55
N ASN A 199 12.29 11.26 16.57
CA ASN A 199 13.59 11.76 17.05
C ASN A 199 14.46 10.66 17.69
N LEU A 200 13.88 9.76 18.49
CA LEU A 200 14.60 8.61 19.05
C LEU A 200 15.08 7.68 17.92
N ILE A 201 14.26 7.42 16.91
CA ILE A 201 14.64 6.66 15.71
C ILE A 201 15.74 7.38 14.91
N ALA A 202 15.68 8.70 14.78
CA ALA A 202 16.72 9.49 14.12
C ALA A 202 18.08 9.41 14.85
N GLN A 203 18.07 9.25 16.18
CA GLN A 203 19.28 9.16 17.01
C GLN A 203 19.84 7.74 17.13
N TYR A 204 18.98 6.74 17.32
CA TYR A 204 19.37 5.36 17.68
C TYR A 204 19.08 4.32 16.58
N GLY A 205 18.45 4.73 15.48
CA GLY A 205 18.01 3.84 14.41
C GLY A 205 16.82 2.97 14.80
N SER A 206 16.54 1.94 13.99
CA SER A 206 15.37 1.06 14.20
C SER A 206 15.44 0.24 15.49
N ASP A 207 16.63 -0.04 16.03
CA ASP A 207 16.80 -0.95 17.17
C ASP A 207 16.15 -0.44 18.47
N ILE A 208 15.80 0.85 18.58
CA ILE A 208 14.98 1.37 19.70
C ILE A 208 13.55 0.76 19.73
N VAL A 209 13.04 0.32 18.59
CA VAL A 209 11.74 -0.38 18.42
C VAL A 209 11.92 -1.89 18.48
N TYR A 210 12.94 -2.44 17.82
CA TYR A 210 13.07 -3.90 17.68
C TYR A 210 13.86 -4.57 18.83
N LYS A 211 14.58 -3.80 19.65
CA LYS A 211 15.44 -4.29 20.74
C LYS A 211 15.51 -3.33 21.95
N GLY A 212 14.61 -2.36 22.04
CA GLY A 212 14.68 -1.26 23.01
C GLY A 212 13.32 -0.83 23.58
N GLU A 213 13.32 0.28 24.30
CA GLU A 213 12.21 0.75 25.13
C GLU A 213 10.87 0.92 24.38
N ILE A 214 10.90 1.28 23.09
CA ILE A 214 9.67 1.43 22.30
C ILE A 214 9.08 0.05 21.99
N GLY A 215 9.93 -0.95 21.75
CA GLY A 215 9.51 -2.35 21.63
C GLY A 215 8.87 -2.90 22.90
N GLU A 216 9.42 -2.54 24.06
CA GLU A 216 8.82 -2.88 25.36
C GLU A 216 7.45 -2.21 25.55
N LYS A 217 7.30 -0.92 25.23
CA LYS A 217 6.00 -0.22 25.26
C LYS A 217 4.98 -0.88 24.32
N ILE A 218 5.38 -1.22 23.09
CA ILE A 218 4.53 -1.93 22.12
C ILE A 218 4.06 -3.28 22.70
N VAL A 219 4.99 -4.14 23.12
CA VAL A 219 4.67 -5.49 23.61
C VAL A 219 3.79 -5.45 24.86
N ASN A 220 4.08 -4.56 25.80
CA ASN A 220 3.30 -4.42 27.03
C ASN A 220 1.85 -4.00 26.75
N GLU A 221 1.63 -3.00 25.88
CA GLU A 221 0.28 -2.58 25.48
C GLU A 221 -0.45 -3.73 24.77
N VAL A 222 0.18 -4.34 23.75
CA VAL A 222 -0.40 -5.44 22.96
C VAL A 222 -0.80 -6.63 23.84
N GLN A 223 0.07 -7.08 24.76
CA GLN A 223 -0.25 -8.19 25.64
C GLN A 223 -1.30 -7.84 26.71
N SER A 224 -1.35 -6.58 27.17
CA SER A 224 -2.36 -6.15 28.16
C SER A 224 -3.80 -6.27 27.64
N GLY A 225 -4.01 -6.02 26.34
CA GLY A 225 -5.28 -6.23 25.65
C GLY A 225 -5.49 -7.65 25.11
N GLY A 226 -4.64 -8.60 25.47
CA GLY A 226 -4.76 -10.01 25.07
C GLY A 226 -4.28 -10.33 23.66
N GLY A 227 -3.40 -9.50 23.10
CA GLY A 227 -2.59 -9.82 21.92
C GLY A 227 -1.38 -10.71 22.25
N ILE A 228 -0.71 -11.18 21.20
CA ILE A 228 0.33 -12.23 21.28
C ILE A 228 1.71 -11.80 20.74
N LEU A 229 1.92 -10.52 20.47
CA LEU A 229 3.22 -9.97 20.09
C LEU A 229 4.22 -10.06 21.25
N THR A 230 5.47 -10.46 20.97
CA THR A 230 6.54 -10.55 21.96
C THR A 230 7.79 -9.78 21.56
N LEU A 231 8.69 -9.56 22.53
CA LEU A 231 10.02 -9.03 22.26
C LEU A 231 10.86 -9.98 21.40
N GLU A 232 10.64 -11.30 21.48
CA GLU A 232 11.32 -12.28 20.63
C GLU A 232 10.84 -12.20 19.17
N ASP A 233 9.58 -11.86 18.93
CA ASP A 233 9.07 -11.58 17.58
C ASP A 233 9.75 -10.35 16.98
N LEU A 234 9.76 -9.23 17.73
CA LEU A 234 10.38 -7.99 17.30
C LEU A 234 11.89 -8.15 17.06
N SER A 235 12.64 -8.74 18.00
CA SER A 235 14.09 -8.84 17.90
C SER A 235 14.58 -9.76 16.76
N ASN A 236 13.72 -10.69 16.33
CA ASN A 236 13.98 -11.61 15.22
C ASN A 236 13.37 -11.15 13.87
N TYR A 237 12.74 -9.97 13.80
CA TYR A 237 12.21 -9.46 12.54
C TYR A 237 13.35 -8.92 11.65
N ASP A 238 13.39 -9.35 10.38
CA ASP A 238 14.23 -8.75 9.35
C ASP A 238 13.54 -8.68 7.98
N VAL A 239 14.02 -7.80 7.11
CA VAL A 239 13.50 -7.61 5.75
C VAL A 239 13.88 -8.78 4.83
N ILE A 240 13.04 -9.08 3.84
CA ILE A 240 13.31 -10.12 2.84
C ILE A 240 13.54 -9.47 1.48
N ILE A 241 14.70 -9.68 0.87
CA ILE A 241 14.99 -9.22 -0.49
C ILE A 241 14.48 -10.29 -1.46
N ARG A 242 13.45 -9.96 -2.26
CA ARG A 242 12.83 -10.86 -3.23
C ARG A 242 13.17 -10.45 -4.66
N LYS A 243 13.32 -11.43 -5.55
CA LYS A 243 13.38 -11.20 -6.99
C LYS A 243 11.97 -10.89 -7.51
N PRO A 244 11.75 -9.83 -8.30
CA PRO A 244 10.44 -9.54 -8.88
C PRO A 244 10.01 -10.62 -9.87
N ILE A 245 8.70 -10.83 -9.98
CA ILE A 245 8.11 -11.46 -11.16
C ILE A 245 7.92 -10.41 -12.26
N PHE A 246 7.83 -10.85 -13.50
CA PHE A 246 7.58 -9.94 -14.62
C PHE A 246 6.71 -10.56 -15.71
N THR A 247 6.08 -9.70 -16.51
CA THR A 247 5.48 -10.06 -17.80
C THR A 247 5.86 -9.04 -18.86
N GLU A 248 5.78 -9.46 -20.12
CA GLU A 248 5.76 -8.56 -21.26
C GLU A 248 4.31 -8.22 -21.61
N TYR A 249 4.06 -6.97 -22.02
CA TYR A 249 2.77 -6.45 -22.45
C TYR A 249 2.98 -5.49 -23.63
N GLY A 250 2.99 -6.05 -24.84
CA GLY A 250 3.42 -5.34 -26.05
C GLY A 250 4.89 -4.92 -25.94
N LYS A 251 5.15 -3.61 -26.03
CA LYS A 251 6.50 -3.00 -25.95
C LYS A 251 7.01 -2.77 -24.53
N TYR A 252 6.27 -3.22 -23.50
CA TYR A 252 6.57 -2.95 -22.10
C TYR A 252 6.92 -4.21 -21.33
N LYS A 253 7.96 -4.13 -20.47
CA LYS A 253 8.32 -5.15 -19.50
C LYS A 253 7.95 -4.67 -18.10
N ILE A 254 7.05 -5.39 -17.44
CA ILE A 254 6.37 -4.98 -16.20
C ILE A 254 6.90 -5.84 -15.06
N TYR A 255 7.64 -5.26 -14.12
CA TYR A 255 8.17 -5.91 -12.92
C TYR A 255 7.30 -5.58 -11.71
N THR A 256 6.89 -6.59 -10.95
CA THR A 256 5.97 -6.44 -9.82
C THR A 256 6.20 -7.54 -8.76
N ASN A 257 5.40 -7.53 -7.69
CA ASN A 257 5.66 -8.32 -6.50
C ASN A 257 5.46 -9.83 -6.69
N PRO A 258 6.40 -10.68 -6.23
CA PRO A 258 6.18 -12.11 -6.04
C PRO A 258 5.37 -12.38 -4.76
N PRO A 259 4.97 -13.65 -4.52
CA PRO A 259 4.50 -14.10 -3.21
C PRO A 259 5.43 -13.67 -2.04
N PRO A 260 4.87 -13.32 -0.88
CA PRO A 260 3.48 -13.56 -0.45
C PRO A 260 2.46 -12.53 -0.95
N SER A 261 2.87 -11.52 -1.73
CA SER A 261 1.90 -10.70 -2.44
C SER A 261 1.37 -11.43 -3.68
N VAL A 262 0.05 -11.59 -3.76
CA VAL A 262 -0.65 -12.19 -4.92
C VAL A 262 -1.08 -11.15 -5.96
N GLY A 263 -1.06 -9.86 -5.60
CA GLY A 263 -1.55 -8.79 -6.47
C GLY A 263 -0.72 -8.66 -7.76
N GLY A 264 0.60 -8.90 -7.69
CA GLY A 264 1.47 -8.89 -8.86
C GLY A 264 1.18 -10.01 -9.84
N LEU A 265 0.87 -11.21 -9.33
CA LEU A 265 0.45 -12.37 -10.16
C LEU A 265 -0.91 -12.11 -10.81
N THR A 266 -1.87 -11.57 -10.05
CA THR A 266 -3.21 -11.20 -10.53
C THR A 266 -3.14 -10.13 -11.63
N LEU A 267 -2.24 -9.14 -11.48
CA LEU A 267 -1.97 -8.13 -12.50
C LEU A 267 -1.40 -8.76 -13.78
N ILE A 268 -0.41 -9.64 -13.67
CA ILE A 268 0.18 -10.37 -14.81
C ILE A 268 -0.90 -11.20 -15.53
N GLN A 269 -1.74 -11.91 -14.78
CA GLN A 269 -2.83 -12.72 -15.31
C GLN A 269 -3.77 -11.90 -16.20
N MET A 270 -4.29 -10.78 -15.68
CA MET A 270 -5.16 -9.89 -16.46
C MET A 270 -4.47 -9.35 -17.69
N LEU A 271 -3.23 -8.87 -17.57
CA LEU A 271 -2.48 -8.28 -18.70
C LEU A 271 -2.22 -9.31 -19.82
N LYS A 272 -1.92 -10.57 -19.48
CA LYS A 272 -1.81 -11.66 -20.44
C LYS A 272 -3.11 -11.85 -21.23
N VAL A 273 -4.27 -11.87 -20.57
CA VAL A 273 -5.58 -11.98 -21.25
C VAL A 273 -5.88 -10.74 -22.10
N ILE A 274 -5.68 -9.54 -21.57
CA ILE A 274 -5.96 -8.27 -22.25
C ILE A 274 -5.07 -8.09 -23.49
N SER A 275 -3.84 -8.62 -23.50
CA SER A 275 -2.95 -8.59 -24.66
C SER A 275 -3.59 -9.23 -25.91
N ARG A 276 -4.49 -10.20 -25.72
CA ARG A 276 -5.22 -10.90 -26.78
C ARG A 276 -6.48 -10.15 -27.24
N LEU A 277 -7.01 -9.22 -26.43
CA LEU A 277 -8.18 -8.39 -26.77
C LEU A 277 -7.83 -7.12 -27.55
N ASN A 278 -6.57 -6.67 -27.51
CA ASN A 278 -6.09 -5.43 -28.15
C ASN A 278 -7.03 -4.23 -27.89
N VAL A 279 -7.22 -3.88 -26.62
CA VAL A 279 -8.12 -2.78 -26.20
C VAL A 279 -7.62 -1.44 -26.75
N THR A 280 -8.32 -0.86 -27.72
CA THR A 280 -8.03 0.45 -28.33
C THR A 280 -9.00 1.57 -27.93
N GLU A 281 -10.09 1.23 -27.23
CA GLU A 281 -11.08 2.18 -26.69
C GLU A 281 -11.88 1.52 -25.56
N TYR A 282 -12.66 2.32 -24.81
CA TYR A 282 -13.61 1.84 -23.78
C TYR A 282 -15.05 2.02 -24.26
N ASN A 283 -15.47 1.23 -25.25
CA ASN A 283 -16.89 1.10 -25.60
C ASN A 283 -17.60 0.11 -24.63
N PRO A 284 -18.95 0.09 -24.58
CA PRO A 284 -19.69 -0.74 -23.63
C PRO A 284 -19.34 -2.24 -23.66
N VAL A 285 -19.09 -2.80 -24.85
CA VAL A 285 -18.70 -4.21 -25.02
C VAL A 285 -17.32 -4.49 -24.44
N ILE A 286 -16.36 -3.57 -24.62
CA ILE A 286 -15.02 -3.68 -24.01
C ILE A 286 -15.11 -3.54 -22.50
N VAL A 287 -15.94 -2.64 -21.98
CA VAL A 287 -16.15 -2.47 -20.54
C VAL A 287 -16.73 -3.75 -19.91
N SER A 288 -17.74 -4.38 -20.52
CA SER A 288 -18.26 -5.67 -20.04
C SER A 288 -17.21 -6.79 -20.09
N LYS A 289 -16.37 -6.83 -21.14
CA LYS A 289 -15.26 -7.81 -21.24
C LYS A 289 -14.19 -7.59 -20.17
N LEU A 290 -13.84 -6.34 -19.87
CA LEU A 290 -12.90 -6.01 -18.79
C LEU A 290 -13.50 -6.34 -17.41
N GLY A 291 -14.79 -6.12 -17.20
CA GLY A 291 -15.50 -6.58 -16.00
C GLY A 291 -15.40 -8.10 -15.81
N LYS A 292 -15.60 -8.87 -16.88
CA LYS A 292 -15.40 -10.34 -16.88
C LYS A 292 -13.96 -10.77 -16.64
N ILE A 293 -12.97 -10.08 -17.19
CA ILE A 293 -11.54 -10.36 -16.90
C ILE A 293 -11.20 -10.09 -15.42
N ILE A 294 -11.69 -8.97 -14.87
CA ILE A 294 -11.50 -8.64 -13.45
C ILE A 294 -12.15 -9.72 -12.57
N HIS A 295 -13.40 -10.10 -12.88
CA HIS A 295 -14.07 -11.21 -12.24
C HIS A 295 -13.21 -12.47 -12.23
N THR A 296 -12.79 -12.99 -13.40
CA THR A 296 -11.96 -14.20 -13.48
C THR A 296 -10.68 -14.08 -12.64
N ALA A 297 -9.90 -13.02 -12.82
CA ALA A 297 -8.58 -12.93 -12.19
C ALA A 297 -8.63 -12.76 -10.66
N LEU A 298 -9.57 -11.96 -10.14
CA LEU A 298 -9.75 -11.85 -8.68
C LEU A 298 -10.28 -13.16 -8.10
N THR A 299 -11.15 -13.82 -8.86
CA THR A 299 -11.76 -15.09 -8.48
C THR A 299 -10.72 -16.23 -8.42
N ASP A 300 -9.80 -16.31 -9.39
CA ASP A 300 -8.65 -17.23 -9.36
C ASP A 300 -7.67 -16.90 -8.24
N ARG A 301 -7.37 -15.61 -8.03
CA ARG A 301 -6.54 -15.15 -6.90
C ARG A 301 -7.07 -15.69 -5.58
N TYR A 302 -8.38 -15.59 -5.35
CA TYR A 302 -9.00 -16.13 -4.15
C TYR A 302 -8.95 -17.67 -4.10
N SER A 303 -9.21 -18.37 -5.22
CA SER A 303 -9.02 -19.84 -5.29
C SER A 303 -7.59 -20.26 -4.94
N CYS A 304 -6.57 -19.57 -5.46
CA CYS A 304 -5.16 -19.83 -5.14
C CYS A 304 -4.79 -19.46 -3.71
N ILE A 305 -5.46 -18.48 -3.09
CA ILE A 305 -5.34 -18.19 -1.66
C ILE A 305 -5.92 -19.34 -0.82
N GLU A 306 -7.02 -19.96 -1.26
CA GLU A 306 -7.65 -21.09 -0.57
C GLU A 306 -6.96 -22.45 -0.81
N GLU A 307 -6.44 -22.70 -2.01
CA GLU A 307 -5.73 -23.93 -2.38
C GLU A 307 -4.24 -23.85 -1.95
N GLY A 308 -3.62 -22.67 -2.08
CA GLY A 308 -2.25 -22.34 -1.67
C GLY A 308 -2.02 -22.25 -0.16
N ARG A 309 -3.00 -22.66 0.66
CA ARG A 309 -2.99 -22.82 2.12
C ARG A 309 -1.83 -23.70 2.68
N LYS A 310 -0.86 -24.14 1.87
CA LYS A 310 0.27 -25.01 2.29
C LYS A 310 1.63 -24.80 1.59
N ASP A 311 1.70 -24.21 0.38
CA ASP A 311 2.97 -23.92 -0.32
C ASP A 311 2.82 -22.68 -1.22
N PHE A 312 3.69 -21.68 -1.05
CA PHE A 312 3.72 -20.46 -1.86
C PHE A 312 4.00 -20.71 -3.36
N LYS A 313 4.47 -21.90 -3.76
CA LYS A 313 4.63 -22.27 -5.18
C LYS A 313 3.31 -22.32 -5.92
N GLU A 314 2.21 -22.68 -5.26
CA GLU A 314 0.90 -22.82 -5.88
C GLU A 314 0.38 -21.50 -6.46
N TYR A 315 0.74 -20.35 -5.85
CA TYR A 315 0.40 -19.03 -6.39
C TYR A 315 0.95 -18.77 -7.80
N PHE A 316 2.10 -19.34 -8.18
CA PHE A 316 2.68 -19.10 -9.50
C PHE A 316 1.82 -19.65 -10.64
N LYS A 317 0.89 -20.57 -10.37
CA LYS A 317 -0.10 -21.07 -11.33
C LYS A 317 -0.97 -19.95 -11.91
N LEU A 318 -1.26 -18.89 -11.14
CA LEU A 318 -1.96 -17.68 -11.62
C LEU A 318 -1.32 -17.04 -12.87
N ALA A 319 -0.02 -17.28 -13.10
CA ALA A 319 0.70 -16.76 -14.26
C ALA A 319 0.94 -17.80 -15.38
N GLU A 320 0.46 -19.04 -15.25
CA GLU A 320 0.65 -20.11 -16.25
C GLU A 320 -0.43 -20.09 -17.34
N ASP A 321 -0.03 -20.19 -18.61
CA ASP A 321 -0.92 -19.97 -19.76
C ASP A 321 -2.07 -21.00 -19.88
N ASN A 322 -1.87 -22.21 -19.35
CA ASN A 322 -2.89 -23.26 -19.34
C ASN A 322 -3.86 -23.14 -18.14
N TYR A 323 -3.38 -22.67 -16.99
CA TYR A 323 -4.19 -22.50 -15.78
C TYR A 323 -5.26 -21.41 -15.95
N ILE A 324 -4.91 -20.34 -16.67
CA ILE A 324 -5.77 -19.20 -17.02
C ILE A 324 -7.06 -19.61 -17.78
N LEU A 325 -7.13 -20.84 -18.31
CA LEU A 325 -8.26 -21.28 -19.14
C LEU A 325 -9.40 -21.97 -18.38
N GLU A 326 -9.23 -22.39 -17.11
CA GLU A 326 -10.07 -23.50 -16.58
C GLU A 326 -10.95 -23.27 -15.34
N LYS A 327 -10.84 -22.21 -14.52
CA LYS A 327 -11.54 -22.18 -13.21
C LYS A 327 -11.99 -20.84 -12.60
N TYR A 328 -12.72 -20.93 -11.47
CA TYR A 328 -13.34 -19.84 -10.68
C TYR A 328 -13.72 -20.27 -9.21
N LYS A 329 -13.47 -19.40 -8.17
CA LYS A 329 -14.23 -19.05 -6.88
C LYS A 329 -13.46 -19.18 -5.54
N ASN A 330 -13.55 -18.32 -4.48
CA ASN A 330 -14.11 -16.93 -4.21
C ASN A 330 -13.55 -16.38 -2.82
N ILE A 331 -13.56 -15.06 -2.49
CA ILE A 331 -13.45 -14.41 -1.11
C ILE A 331 -13.52 -12.83 -1.16
N LEU A 332 -13.57 -12.10 -0.02
CA LEU A 332 -13.72 -10.62 0.15
C LEU A 332 -12.44 -9.85 0.62
N PRO A 333 -12.31 -8.49 0.52
CA PRO A 333 -11.09 -7.73 0.90
C PRO A 333 -11.20 -6.30 1.56
N SER A 334 -10.05 -5.59 1.66
CA SER A 334 -9.76 -4.36 2.44
C SER A 334 -9.52 -3.07 1.62
N PRO A 335 -9.61 -1.85 2.20
CA PRO A 335 -9.43 -0.58 1.51
C PRO A 335 -8.23 0.27 1.94
N SER A 336 -7.63 0.00 3.10
CA SER A 336 -6.70 0.91 3.78
C SER A 336 -5.24 0.59 3.41
N THR A 337 -4.56 1.54 2.80
CA THR A 337 -3.18 1.45 2.27
C THR A 337 -2.76 2.87 1.84
N THR A 338 -1.45 3.12 1.70
CA THR A 338 -0.91 4.31 1.00
C THR A 338 0.18 3.94 0.00
N HIS A 339 0.52 4.86 -0.91
CA HIS A 339 1.56 4.65 -1.93
C HIS A 339 2.42 5.90 -2.20
N VAL A 340 3.71 5.68 -2.50
CA VAL A 340 4.67 6.69 -2.97
C VAL A 340 5.44 6.13 -4.17
N SER A 341 5.59 6.92 -5.22
CA SER A 341 6.51 6.61 -6.33
C SER A 341 7.46 7.77 -6.59
N CYS A 342 8.75 7.46 -6.68
CA CYS A 342 9.84 8.41 -6.95
C CYS A 342 10.78 7.88 -8.02
N VAL A 343 11.29 8.78 -8.87
CA VAL A 343 12.35 8.49 -9.85
C VAL A 343 13.22 9.72 -10.04
N ASP A 344 14.53 9.52 -10.17
CA ASP A 344 15.49 10.59 -10.46
C ASP A 344 16.07 10.50 -11.89
N ASP A 345 16.72 11.58 -12.33
CA ASP A 345 17.32 11.66 -13.67
C ASP A 345 18.64 10.88 -13.84
N LEU A 346 19.06 10.12 -12.83
CA LEU A 346 20.08 9.07 -12.94
C LEU A 346 19.45 7.68 -13.20
N GLY A 347 18.13 7.55 -13.12
CA GLY A 347 17.43 6.26 -13.31
C GLY A 347 17.32 5.42 -12.03
N ASN A 348 17.50 6.02 -10.85
CA ASN A 348 17.09 5.39 -9.61
C ASN A 348 15.57 5.50 -9.47
N ALA A 349 14.92 4.41 -9.06
CA ALA A 349 13.47 4.32 -8.89
C ALA A 349 13.11 3.65 -7.57
N CYS A 350 12.09 4.18 -6.90
CA CYS A 350 11.53 3.64 -5.68
C CYS A 350 10.01 3.74 -5.71
N SER A 351 9.32 2.60 -5.60
CA SER A 351 7.86 2.49 -5.52
C SER A 351 7.53 1.82 -4.19
N ILE A 352 6.97 2.55 -3.23
CA ILE A 352 6.72 2.08 -1.85
C ILE A 352 5.21 2.00 -1.60
N THR A 353 4.72 0.83 -1.23
CA THR A 353 3.34 0.62 -0.77
C THR A 353 3.36 0.09 0.66
N MET A 354 2.58 0.69 1.55
CA MET A 354 2.53 0.30 2.97
C MET A 354 1.13 0.46 3.56
N SER A 355 0.86 -0.28 4.62
CA SER A 355 -0.43 -0.31 5.29
C SER A 355 -0.32 -0.65 6.78
N ILE A 356 -1.36 -0.32 7.55
CA ILE A 356 -1.66 -0.86 8.89
C ILE A 356 -2.94 -1.73 8.84
N GLY A 357 -3.28 -2.26 7.66
CA GLY A 357 -4.62 -2.74 7.41
C GLY A 357 -5.64 -1.62 7.59
N TYR A 358 -6.80 -1.98 8.13
CA TYR A 358 -7.79 -1.03 8.64
C TYR A 358 -7.33 -0.25 9.87
N GLY A 359 -6.34 -0.76 10.60
CA GLY A 359 -5.92 -0.35 11.94
C GLY A 359 -6.65 -1.13 13.04
N SER A 360 -5.96 -1.50 14.11
CA SER A 360 -6.55 -2.26 15.25
C SER A 360 -7.36 -1.41 16.22
N GLY A 361 -7.38 -0.08 16.04
CA GLY A 361 -7.89 0.86 17.05
C GLY A 361 -6.99 0.97 18.30
N VAL A 362 -5.81 0.37 18.25
CA VAL A 362 -4.77 0.46 19.28
C VAL A 362 -3.72 1.46 18.82
N ALA A 363 -3.50 2.46 19.66
CA ALA A 363 -2.36 3.36 19.56
C ALA A 363 -1.49 3.15 20.81
N ILE A 364 -0.17 3.06 20.64
CA ILE A 364 0.76 2.73 21.73
C ILE A 364 1.03 3.97 22.59
N PRO A 365 0.66 3.97 23.89
CA PRO A 365 0.76 5.14 24.75
C PRO A 365 2.14 5.81 24.75
N GLU A 366 2.14 7.15 24.73
CA GLU A 366 3.34 8.02 24.74
C GLU A 366 4.26 7.90 23.52
N THR A 367 3.90 7.11 22.49
CA THR A 367 4.73 6.93 21.28
C THR A 367 4.10 7.50 20.01
N GLY A 368 2.79 7.75 20.02
CA GLY A 368 2.02 8.16 18.85
C GLY A 368 1.93 7.12 17.72
N ILE A 369 2.37 5.88 17.96
CA ILE A 369 2.34 4.78 16.98
C ILE A 369 0.91 4.20 16.91
N LEU A 370 0.39 4.06 15.70
CA LEU A 370 -0.86 3.33 15.41
C LEU A 370 -0.50 1.92 14.96
N MET A 371 -1.17 0.92 15.52
CA MET A 371 -0.88 -0.49 15.21
C MET A 371 -1.81 -1.05 14.15
N ASP A 372 -1.27 -1.99 13.38
CA ASP A 372 -1.97 -2.73 12.35
C ASP A 372 -3.12 -3.60 12.87
N ASN A 373 -3.93 -4.15 11.96
CA ASN A 373 -4.82 -5.28 12.26
C ASN A 373 -4.65 -6.45 11.27
N VAL A 374 -3.45 -6.66 10.71
CA VAL A 374 -3.25 -7.54 9.55
C VAL A 374 -3.55 -9.02 9.81
N LEU A 375 -3.53 -9.48 11.08
CA LEU A 375 -3.97 -10.85 11.42
C LEU A 375 -5.49 -11.01 11.35
N GLY A 376 -6.21 -9.89 11.50
CA GLY A 376 -7.66 -9.80 11.52
C GLY A 376 -8.31 -9.45 10.17
N GLU A 377 -7.51 -9.24 9.13
CA GLU A 377 -7.96 -9.13 7.75
C GLU A 377 -8.00 -10.53 7.11
N LEU A 378 -9.21 -11.04 6.85
CA LEU A 378 -9.42 -12.41 6.35
C LEU A 378 -8.72 -12.69 5.02
N GLU A 379 -8.50 -11.66 4.20
CA GLU A 379 -7.78 -11.75 2.92
C GLU A 379 -6.25 -11.91 3.07
N LEU A 380 -5.68 -11.41 4.18
CA LEU A 380 -4.24 -11.47 4.48
C LEU A 380 -3.91 -12.74 5.28
N ASN A 381 -4.90 -13.24 6.02
CA ASN A 381 -4.81 -14.43 6.86
C ASN A 381 -5.84 -15.52 6.44
N PRO A 382 -5.71 -16.08 5.22
CA PRO A 382 -6.67 -17.02 4.62
C PRO A 382 -6.69 -18.43 5.24
N LEU A 383 -5.76 -18.68 6.16
CA LEU A 383 -5.68 -19.88 6.97
C LEU A 383 -6.52 -19.78 8.26
N GLY A 384 -7.00 -18.58 8.59
CA GLY A 384 -7.80 -18.30 9.77
C GLY A 384 -7.02 -17.57 10.86
N PHE A 385 -7.76 -16.94 11.76
CA PHE A 385 -7.19 -16.09 12.82
C PHE A 385 -6.14 -16.85 13.65
N HIS A 386 -4.90 -16.34 13.66
CA HIS A 386 -3.71 -16.95 14.29
C HIS A 386 -3.33 -18.36 13.81
N ALA A 387 -3.62 -18.73 12.56
CA ALA A 387 -3.34 -20.08 12.03
C ALA A 387 -1.90 -20.29 11.49
N LEU A 388 -1.17 -19.22 11.15
CA LEU A 388 0.22 -19.28 10.72
C LEU A 388 1.17 -19.64 11.88
N ASP A 389 2.37 -20.14 11.58
CA ASP A 389 3.42 -20.30 12.59
C ASP A 389 4.17 -18.96 12.86
N PRO A 390 4.59 -18.67 14.11
CA PRO A 390 5.25 -17.40 14.44
C PRO A 390 6.52 -17.12 13.63
N GLY A 391 6.55 -15.96 12.99
CA GLY A 391 7.59 -15.51 12.06
C GLY A 391 7.23 -15.62 10.57
N GLU A 392 6.15 -16.33 10.20
CA GLU A 392 5.73 -16.43 8.80
C GLU A 392 5.09 -15.13 8.28
N ARG A 393 5.45 -14.72 7.06
CA ARG A 393 4.91 -13.51 6.38
C ARG A 393 3.47 -13.73 5.93
N LEU A 394 2.63 -12.73 6.16
CA LEU A 394 1.22 -12.74 5.73
C LEU A 394 1.06 -12.54 4.22
N VAL A 395 -0.09 -12.95 3.67
CA VAL A 395 -0.46 -12.73 2.26
C VAL A 395 -0.80 -11.25 2.04
N SER A 396 -0.55 -10.72 0.83
CA SER A 396 -0.90 -9.32 0.50
C SER A 396 -1.42 -9.16 -0.92
N SER A 397 -2.07 -8.02 -1.20
CA SER A 397 -2.38 -7.57 -2.57
C SER A 397 -1.46 -6.41 -3.04
N MET A 398 -0.54 -5.94 -2.19
CA MET A 398 0.34 -4.81 -2.50
C MET A 398 1.28 -5.08 -3.68
N SER A 399 1.23 -4.23 -4.69
CA SER A 399 1.93 -4.43 -5.97
C SER A 399 2.67 -3.17 -6.46
N PRO A 400 3.61 -2.59 -5.68
CA PRO A 400 4.53 -1.57 -6.21
C PRO A 400 5.23 -2.08 -7.48
N THR A 401 5.13 -1.33 -8.56
CA THR A 401 5.41 -1.82 -9.91
C THR A 401 6.36 -0.87 -10.65
N ILE A 402 7.31 -1.45 -11.39
CA ILE A 402 8.21 -0.70 -12.27
C ILE A 402 8.11 -1.26 -13.69
N ILE A 403 7.92 -0.39 -14.66
CA ILE A 403 7.66 -0.74 -16.06
C ILE A 403 8.72 -0.11 -16.95
N TYR A 404 9.34 -0.90 -17.83
CA TYR A 404 10.28 -0.42 -18.86
C TYR A 404 9.67 -0.48 -20.24
N ASN A 405 10.05 0.48 -21.07
CA ASN A 405 9.89 0.41 -22.52
C ASN A 405 11.27 0.41 -23.15
N ASP A 406 11.83 -0.76 -23.45
CA ASP A 406 13.23 -0.88 -23.90
C ASP A 406 13.47 -0.15 -25.24
N LEU A 407 12.44 -0.02 -26.09
CA LEU A 407 12.52 0.70 -27.36
C LEU A 407 12.62 2.22 -27.18
N LYS A 408 11.88 2.79 -26.22
CA LYS A 408 11.92 4.23 -25.90
C LYS A 408 12.97 4.58 -24.83
N LYS A 409 13.45 3.59 -24.07
CA LYS A 409 14.18 3.74 -22.80
C LYS A 409 13.40 4.52 -21.74
N ASP A 410 12.07 4.48 -21.82
CA ASP A 410 11.20 5.05 -20.78
C ASP A 410 11.10 4.08 -19.59
N MET A 411 11.03 4.62 -18.37
CA MET A 411 10.70 3.90 -17.15
C MET A 411 9.52 4.56 -16.45
N LEU A 412 8.48 3.80 -16.13
CA LEU A 412 7.37 4.22 -15.26
C LEU A 412 7.48 3.52 -13.91
N VAL A 413 7.21 4.28 -12.85
CA VAL A 413 7.22 3.81 -11.46
C VAL A 413 5.85 4.15 -10.90
N LEU A 414 5.10 3.14 -10.47
CA LEU A 414 3.71 3.30 -10.05
C LEU A 414 3.23 2.25 -9.07
N GLY A 415 2.21 2.63 -8.31
CA GLY A 415 1.48 1.76 -7.39
C GLY A 415 0.24 2.49 -6.89
N THR A 416 -0.58 1.78 -6.13
CA THR A 416 -1.83 2.32 -5.58
C THR A 416 -2.20 1.64 -4.27
N PRO A 417 -2.91 2.34 -3.38
CA PRO A 417 -3.70 1.71 -2.33
C PRO A 417 -4.95 1.01 -2.87
N GLY A 418 -5.62 0.21 -2.02
CA GLY A 418 -6.98 -0.32 -2.25
C GLY A 418 -7.15 -1.85 -2.23
N ALA A 419 -6.24 -2.61 -1.58
CA ALA A 419 -6.16 -4.08 -1.55
C ALA A 419 -6.53 -4.81 -2.86
N SER A 420 -7.70 -5.44 -2.98
CA SER A 420 -8.14 -6.17 -4.19
C SER A 420 -8.10 -5.31 -5.47
N ARG A 421 -8.43 -4.03 -5.33
CA ARG A 421 -8.49 -3.05 -6.43
C ARG A 421 -7.11 -2.65 -6.93
N ILE A 422 -6.03 -3.00 -6.22
CA ILE A 422 -4.65 -2.65 -6.62
C ILE A 422 -4.33 -3.21 -8.00
N ALA A 423 -4.53 -4.52 -8.22
CA ALA A 423 -4.23 -5.15 -9.50
C ALA A 423 -5.15 -4.60 -10.62
N THR A 424 -6.45 -4.40 -10.34
CA THR A 424 -7.43 -3.97 -11.35
C THR A 424 -7.23 -2.52 -11.77
N SER A 425 -6.85 -1.65 -10.84
CA SER A 425 -6.59 -0.25 -11.13
C SER A 425 -5.24 -0.07 -11.82
N LEU A 426 -4.20 -0.82 -11.43
CA LEU A 426 -2.93 -0.85 -12.17
C LEU A 426 -3.11 -1.34 -13.61
N MET A 427 -3.87 -2.42 -13.81
CA MET A 427 -4.21 -2.92 -15.15
C MET A 427 -4.85 -1.84 -16.03
N GLN A 428 -5.85 -1.11 -15.52
CA GLN A 428 -6.52 -0.04 -16.28
C GLN A 428 -5.57 1.13 -16.61
N ILE A 429 -4.69 1.54 -15.69
CA ILE A 429 -3.67 2.57 -15.99
C ILE A 429 -2.67 2.09 -17.05
N ILE A 430 -2.28 0.82 -17.02
CA ILE A 430 -1.37 0.23 -18.01
C ILE A 430 -2.03 0.19 -19.40
N ILE A 431 -3.32 -0.13 -19.52
CA ILE A 431 -4.07 0.00 -20.79
C ILE A 431 -4.07 1.46 -21.25
N ASN A 432 -4.43 2.40 -20.37
CA ASN A 432 -4.56 3.83 -20.70
C ASN A 432 -3.26 4.40 -21.29
N ILE A 433 -2.12 4.07 -20.67
CA ILE A 433 -0.80 4.57 -21.09
C ILE A 433 -0.26 3.80 -22.31
N ASN A 434 -0.34 2.46 -22.33
CA ASN A 434 0.25 1.66 -23.41
C ASN A 434 -0.57 1.73 -24.71
N ASN A 435 -1.86 1.44 -24.60
CA ASN A 435 -2.72 1.19 -25.75
C ASN A 435 -3.36 2.49 -26.24
N LEU A 436 -3.87 3.29 -25.31
CA LEU A 436 -4.59 4.54 -25.63
C LEU A 436 -3.64 5.75 -25.75
N ASN A 437 -2.35 5.57 -25.43
CA ASN A 437 -1.30 6.60 -25.46
C ASN A 437 -1.65 7.87 -24.65
N MET A 438 -2.46 7.73 -23.59
CA MET A 438 -2.81 8.82 -22.70
C MET A 438 -1.58 9.34 -21.94
N SER A 439 -1.54 10.64 -21.66
CA SER A 439 -0.61 11.21 -20.68
C SER A 439 -0.87 10.64 -19.28
N LEU A 440 0.09 10.81 -18.35
CA LEU A 440 -0.12 10.34 -16.97
C LEU A 440 -1.39 10.95 -16.36
N LYS A 441 -1.60 12.26 -16.53
CA LYS A 441 -2.78 12.95 -15.97
C LYS A 441 -4.10 12.42 -16.53
N GLU A 442 -4.19 12.20 -17.84
CA GLU A 442 -5.39 11.64 -18.50
C GLU A 442 -5.62 10.19 -18.06
N ALA A 443 -4.57 9.37 -18.06
CA ALA A 443 -4.65 7.98 -17.67
C ALA A 443 -5.13 7.81 -16.23
N LEU A 444 -4.61 8.61 -15.28
CA LEU A 444 -5.03 8.56 -13.87
C LEU A 444 -6.44 9.10 -13.66
N SER A 445 -6.83 10.17 -14.36
CA SER A 445 -8.16 10.80 -14.23
C SER A 445 -9.28 10.00 -14.91
N ALA A 446 -8.95 9.11 -15.85
CA ALA A 446 -9.94 8.30 -16.57
C ALA A 446 -10.83 7.48 -15.61
N PRO A 447 -12.15 7.39 -15.85
CA PRO A 447 -13.07 6.55 -15.09
C PRO A 447 -12.67 5.06 -15.08
N ARG A 448 -12.99 4.38 -13.99
CA ARG A 448 -12.61 2.98 -13.73
C ARG A 448 -13.82 2.09 -13.49
N ILE A 449 -13.57 0.80 -13.64
CA ILE A 449 -14.45 -0.29 -13.23
C ILE A 449 -13.74 -1.22 -12.25
N HIS A 450 -14.53 -1.98 -11.52
CA HIS A 450 -14.09 -3.09 -10.68
C HIS A 450 -15.21 -4.12 -10.59
N TRP A 451 -14.89 -5.38 -10.33
CA TRP A 451 -15.86 -6.40 -9.96
C TRP A 451 -15.41 -7.04 -8.65
N GLU A 452 -16.30 -7.23 -7.70
CA GLU A 452 -16.01 -7.93 -6.45
C GLU A 452 -17.31 -8.45 -5.81
N ASP A 453 -17.34 -9.70 -5.35
CA ASP A 453 -18.48 -10.28 -4.62
C ASP A 453 -19.85 -10.08 -5.29
N ASN A 454 -19.89 -10.37 -6.59
CA ASN A 454 -21.00 -10.14 -7.51
C ASN A 454 -21.36 -8.66 -7.74
N LYS A 455 -20.64 -7.69 -7.16
CA LYS A 455 -20.86 -6.26 -7.40
C LYS A 455 -19.98 -5.78 -8.55
N PHE A 456 -20.58 -5.46 -9.69
CA PHE A 456 -19.90 -4.78 -10.79
C PHE A 456 -19.98 -3.26 -10.56
N ALA A 457 -18.89 -2.70 -10.05
CA ALA A 457 -18.78 -1.30 -9.70
C ALA A 457 -18.16 -0.49 -10.85
N LEU A 458 -18.75 0.67 -11.16
CA LEU A 458 -18.24 1.57 -12.19
C LEU A 458 -18.46 3.05 -11.87
N GLU A 459 -17.48 3.87 -12.22
CA GLU A 459 -17.55 5.33 -12.10
C GLU A 459 -18.27 5.97 -13.30
N ALA A 460 -18.84 7.16 -13.08
CA ALA A 460 -19.43 7.96 -14.13
C ALA A 460 -18.46 8.19 -15.31
N GLY A 461 -18.99 8.08 -16.53
CA GLY A 461 -18.18 8.08 -17.76
C GLY A 461 -17.72 6.68 -18.20
N ARG A 462 -18.09 5.61 -17.48
CA ARG A 462 -18.18 4.25 -18.03
C ARG A 462 -19.64 3.84 -18.21
N ASP A 463 -19.85 3.04 -19.24
CA ASP A 463 -21.08 2.29 -19.43
C ASP A 463 -20.73 0.92 -20.03
N PHE A 464 -21.65 -0.03 -19.97
CA PHE A 464 -21.40 -1.43 -20.29
C PHE A 464 -22.57 -2.04 -21.08
N ASP A 465 -22.30 -3.09 -21.83
CA ASP A 465 -23.34 -3.86 -22.50
C ASP A 465 -24.01 -4.79 -21.47
N GLU A 466 -25.28 -4.52 -21.13
CA GLU A 466 -26.07 -5.30 -20.16
C GLU A 466 -26.24 -6.75 -20.59
N SER A 467 -26.26 -7.06 -21.89
CA SER A 467 -26.37 -8.43 -22.40
C SER A 467 -25.09 -9.25 -22.20
N GLU A 468 -23.97 -8.58 -21.98
CA GLU A 468 -22.66 -9.19 -21.73
C GLU A 468 -22.35 -9.38 -20.24
N ILE A 469 -23.20 -8.90 -19.33
CA ILE A 469 -23.03 -9.00 -17.87
C ILE A 469 -23.92 -10.12 -17.29
N PRO A 470 -23.39 -11.00 -16.42
CA PRO A 470 -24.21 -12.02 -15.76
C PRO A 470 -25.33 -11.41 -14.90
N PRO A 471 -26.58 -11.94 -14.96
CA PRO A 471 -27.73 -11.36 -14.25
C PRO A 471 -27.65 -11.49 -12.72
N GLU A 472 -26.76 -12.34 -12.20
CA GLU A 472 -26.45 -12.44 -10.77
C GLU A 472 -25.54 -11.31 -10.26
N TRP A 473 -25.02 -10.43 -11.14
CA TRP A 473 -24.21 -9.29 -10.73
C TRP A 473 -25.06 -8.06 -10.36
N GLU A 474 -24.86 -7.56 -9.14
CA GLU A 474 -25.36 -6.26 -8.71
C GLU A 474 -24.54 -5.15 -9.37
N VAL A 475 -25.20 -4.20 -10.04
CA VAL A 475 -24.53 -3.09 -10.72
C VAL A 475 -24.46 -1.87 -9.80
N VAL A 476 -23.26 -1.48 -9.39
CA VAL A 476 -23.02 -0.36 -8.46
C VAL A 476 -22.43 0.82 -9.22
N ARG A 477 -23.28 1.80 -9.58
CA ARG A 477 -22.85 3.02 -10.29
C ARG A 477 -22.47 4.11 -9.29
N PHE A 478 -21.22 4.57 -9.35
CA PHE A 478 -20.74 5.74 -8.62
C PHE A 478 -21.01 7.00 -9.45
N PRO A 479 -21.56 8.09 -8.86
CA PRO A 479 -21.98 9.28 -9.61
C PRO A 479 -20.81 10.14 -10.12
N ASP A 480 -19.62 9.95 -9.54
CA ASP A 480 -18.37 10.63 -9.86
C ASP A 480 -17.20 9.63 -9.72
N ILE A 481 -15.96 10.10 -9.88
CA ILE A 481 -14.77 9.32 -9.48
C ILE A 481 -14.69 9.20 -7.94
N ASP A 482 -14.30 8.03 -7.43
CA ASP A 482 -14.29 7.75 -5.98
C ASP A 482 -13.03 7.02 -5.50
N MET A 483 -12.60 7.31 -4.26
CA MET A 483 -11.44 6.69 -3.60
C MET A 483 -11.51 5.17 -3.44
N TYR A 484 -12.71 4.59 -3.58
CA TYR A 484 -12.94 3.15 -3.73
C TYR A 484 -12.03 2.55 -4.82
N PHE A 485 -11.96 3.17 -6.00
CA PHE A 485 -11.19 2.68 -7.16
C PHE A 485 -9.67 2.93 -7.08
N GLY A 486 -9.15 3.21 -5.87
CA GLY A 486 -7.73 3.32 -5.58
C GLY A 486 -7.24 4.77 -5.42
N GLY A 487 -5.98 5.00 -5.78
CA GLY A 487 -5.32 6.29 -5.62
C GLY A 487 -3.90 6.24 -6.14
N ILE A 488 -3.74 5.97 -7.45
CA ILE A 488 -2.44 5.72 -8.06
C ILE A 488 -1.52 6.93 -7.89
N GLN A 489 -0.26 6.67 -7.55
CA GLN A 489 0.82 7.65 -7.68
C GLN A 489 1.75 7.13 -8.77
N CYS A 490 2.07 7.96 -9.76
CA CYS A 490 2.84 7.55 -10.92
C CYS A 490 3.86 8.63 -11.29
N VAL A 491 5.10 8.20 -11.50
CA VAL A 491 6.17 9.04 -12.04
C VAL A 491 6.83 8.34 -13.22
N LYS A 492 7.40 9.13 -14.12
CA LYS A 492 8.01 8.65 -15.35
C LYS A 492 9.35 9.32 -15.60
N LEU A 493 10.35 8.51 -15.96
CA LEU A 493 11.57 8.91 -16.63
C LEU A 493 11.42 8.58 -18.12
N PHE A 494 11.65 9.57 -18.98
CA PHE A 494 11.70 9.39 -20.42
C PHE A 494 13.11 9.05 -20.89
N GLY A 495 13.25 8.38 -22.04
CA GLY A 495 14.56 8.01 -22.59
C GLY A 495 15.47 9.18 -23.01
N ASP A 496 14.95 10.40 -23.07
CA ASP A 496 15.71 11.65 -23.25
C ASP A 496 16.19 12.27 -21.91
N GLY A 497 15.89 11.60 -20.79
CA GLY A 497 16.19 12.05 -19.43
C GLY A 497 15.17 13.03 -18.85
N ASN A 498 14.06 13.35 -19.52
CA ASN A 498 12.99 14.16 -18.92
C ASN A 498 12.18 13.38 -17.89
N LEU A 499 11.49 14.13 -17.03
CA LEU A 499 10.73 13.60 -15.89
C LEU A 499 9.29 14.12 -15.93
N ASP A 500 8.33 13.28 -15.55
CA ASP A 500 6.91 13.62 -15.34
C ASP A 500 6.39 12.93 -14.07
N ALA A 501 5.37 13.51 -13.45
CA ALA A 501 4.81 13.09 -12.18
C ALA A 501 3.31 13.42 -12.10
N ALA A 502 2.48 12.43 -11.78
CA ALA A 502 1.05 12.62 -11.60
C ALA A 502 0.51 11.82 -10.41
N SER A 503 -0.51 12.40 -9.77
CA SER A 503 -1.27 11.80 -8.69
C SER A 503 -2.73 11.67 -9.09
N ASP A 504 -3.37 10.60 -8.63
CA ASP A 504 -4.78 10.31 -8.87
C ASP A 504 -5.72 11.31 -8.18
N PRO A 505 -6.62 11.99 -8.93
CA PRO A 505 -7.55 12.98 -8.36
C PRO A 505 -8.59 12.40 -7.39
N ARG A 506 -8.73 11.07 -7.28
CA ARG A 506 -9.57 10.41 -6.27
C ARG A 506 -9.06 10.58 -4.84
N ARG A 507 -7.82 11.07 -4.67
CA ARG A 507 -7.19 11.37 -3.38
C ARG A 507 -6.53 12.75 -3.42
N CYS A 508 -6.03 13.22 -2.28
CA CYS A 508 -5.39 14.54 -2.15
C CYS A 508 -3.89 14.52 -2.50
N GLY A 509 -3.48 13.65 -3.42
CA GLY A 509 -2.09 13.47 -3.81
C GLY A 509 -1.59 14.55 -4.77
N VAL A 510 -0.28 14.78 -4.79
CA VAL A 510 0.37 15.71 -5.72
C VAL A 510 1.57 15.04 -6.38
N GLY A 511 1.61 15.08 -7.72
CA GLY A 511 2.77 14.74 -8.52
C GLY A 511 3.56 16.00 -8.84
N LYS A 512 4.87 16.00 -8.59
CA LYS A 512 5.74 17.16 -8.80
C LYS A 512 7.14 16.73 -9.24
N VAL A 513 7.74 17.49 -10.15
CA VAL A 513 9.14 17.37 -10.54
C VAL A 513 9.94 18.48 -9.86
N PHE A 514 10.85 18.10 -8.98
CA PHE A 514 11.78 18.99 -8.31
C PHE A 514 13.07 19.14 -9.13
N LYS A 515 13.73 20.28 -8.98
CA LYS A 515 15.06 20.58 -9.50
C LYS A 515 15.94 20.97 -8.32
N MET A 516 17.15 20.44 -8.27
CA MET A 516 18.18 20.78 -7.29
C MET A 516 18.94 22.06 -7.67
#